data_AF-A0A2H6EFR0-F1
#
_entry.id   AF-A0A2H6EFR0-F1
#
_cell.length_a   1.000
_cell.length_b   1.000
_cell.length_c   1.000
_cell.angle_alpha   90.00
_cell.angle_beta   90.00
_cell.angle_gamma   90.00
#
_symmetry.space_group_name_H-M   'P 1'
#
loop_
_entity.id
_entity.type
_entity.pdbx_description
1 polymer ?
#
loop_
_entity_poly.entity_id
_entity_poly.type
_entity_poly.pdbx_seq_one_letter_code
_entity_poly.pdbx_strand_id
1 'polypeptide(L)'
;MRVAMIKAQIIPSLIFTVFILQLISCTDADKIVSVNMPLEFVPGQVVVGFEDSVSLHSADEFIYNLGFTSDTMYFDSSFSVWVRVDSGKAIDYENIILQITGVCAAFERTYPYDDIDSTKSYLLVCFDGTVDTVFAKDRIESVPNLIVSRVLMHSKMSLINVPVGREIFWRDSLRTLSIIKWAELNYIAHIN
;
A
#
# COMPACT_ATOMS: atom_id res chain seq x y z
N MET A 1 -19.84 50.03 57.96
CA MET A 1 -19.05 50.21 59.19
C MET A 1 -17.67 49.60 58.95
N ARG A 2 -16.59 50.41 59.11
CA ARG A 2 -15.13 50.12 58.98
C ARG A 2 -14.65 49.71 57.56
N VAL A 3 -14.07 50.60 56.75
CA VAL A 3 -12.71 51.20 56.79
C VAL A 3 -11.58 50.18 56.76
N ALA A 4 -10.87 50.10 55.62
CA ALA A 4 -9.41 50.13 55.56
C ALA A 4 -8.95 50.40 54.11
N MET A 5 -8.40 51.61 53.88
CA MET A 5 -7.44 51.88 52.81
C MET A 5 -6.10 51.24 53.20
N ILE A 6 -5.41 50.60 52.26
CA ILE A 6 -3.94 50.66 52.21
C ILE A 6 -3.52 50.88 50.74
N LYS A 7 -2.95 52.06 50.49
CA LYS A 7 -2.13 52.36 49.31
C LYS A 7 -0.81 51.58 49.44
N ALA A 8 -0.39 50.93 48.38
CA ALA A 8 1.02 50.61 48.16
C ALA A 8 1.39 50.98 46.72
N GLN A 9 2.30 51.95 46.63
CA GLN A 9 2.97 52.49 45.46
C GLN A 9 4.40 51.96 45.54
N ILE A 10 5.00 51.49 44.44
CA ILE A 10 6.43 51.51 44.06
C ILE A 10 6.63 50.54 42.86
N ILE A 11 6.58 51.02 41.60
CA ILE A 11 7.65 51.29 40.58
C ILE A 11 8.40 50.05 39.99
N PRO A 12 9.04 50.13 38.80
CA PRO A 12 8.67 49.40 37.59
C PRO A 12 9.80 48.44 37.12
N SER A 13 9.55 47.56 36.13
CA SER A 13 10.58 47.20 35.12
C SER A 13 10.04 46.27 34.04
N LEU A 14 9.99 46.82 32.83
CA LEU A 14 10.66 46.26 31.67
C LEU A 14 10.19 44.89 31.15
N ILE A 15 8.95 44.80 30.68
CA ILE A 15 8.53 43.79 29.69
C ILE A 15 7.55 44.47 28.73
N PHE A 16 7.54 44.00 27.48
CA PHE A 16 6.54 44.25 26.42
C PHE A 16 6.90 45.32 25.37
N THR A 17 7.70 44.92 24.38
CA THR A 17 7.48 45.38 23.00
C THR A 17 7.53 44.16 22.08
N VAL A 18 6.34 43.60 21.94
CA VAL A 18 5.85 42.71 20.89
C VAL A 18 5.91 43.47 19.55
N PHE A 19 6.42 42.82 18.48
CA PHE A 19 5.81 42.72 17.13
C PHE A 19 5.19 44.02 16.56
N ILE A 20 5.41 44.46 15.32
CA ILE A 20 5.31 43.79 14.02
C ILE A 20 5.91 44.75 12.97
N LEU A 21 6.23 44.19 11.80
CA LEU A 21 6.19 44.77 10.44
C LEU A 21 7.55 45.25 9.90
N GLN A 22 8.00 44.91 8.69
CA GLN A 22 7.64 43.90 7.69
C GLN A 22 8.63 44.13 6.53
N LEU A 23 8.92 43.07 5.75
CA LEU A 23 9.30 43.11 4.32
C LEU A 23 10.70 43.65 3.91
N ILE A 24 11.67 42.73 3.80
CA ILE A 24 12.35 42.49 2.51
C ILE A 24 12.43 40.97 2.33
N SER A 25 11.37 40.40 1.78
CA SER A 25 11.40 39.09 1.14
C SER A 25 11.72 39.33 -0.33
N CYS A 26 12.93 38.97 -0.72
CA CYS A 26 13.31 38.82 -2.12
C CYS A 26 14.11 37.52 -2.25
N THR A 27 13.39 36.50 -2.71
CA THR A 27 13.81 35.52 -3.70
C THR A 27 15.15 34.83 -3.49
N ASP A 28 15.11 33.65 -2.90
CA ASP A 28 15.66 32.50 -3.59
C ASP A 28 14.49 31.56 -3.89
N ALA A 29 14.18 31.45 -5.17
CA ALA A 29 13.24 30.47 -5.67
C ALA A 29 13.68 29.08 -5.18
N ASP A 30 12.74 28.34 -4.59
CA ASP A 30 12.87 26.96 -4.18
C ASP A 30 13.52 26.13 -5.29
N LYS A 31 14.84 26.01 -5.24
CA LYS A 31 15.50 24.81 -5.74
C LYS A 31 15.07 23.73 -4.77
N ILE A 32 14.02 23.00 -5.12
CA ILE A 32 13.82 21.64 -4.64
C ILE A 32 15.09 20.90 -5.07
N VAL A 33 16.08 20.89 -4.19
CA VAL A 33 17.16 19.92 -4.26
C VAL A 33 16.44 18.61 -4.08
N SER A 34 16.23 17.87 -5.18
CA SER A 34 15.91 16.46 -5.10
C SER A 34 17.11 15.82 -4.40
N VAL A 35 17.06 15.72 -3.08
CA VAL A 35 18.03 14.94 -2.32
C VAL A 35 17.74 13.51 -2.73
N ASN A 36 18.49 13.06 -3.74
CA ASN A 36 18.48 11.68 -4.19
C ASN A 36 19.23 10.88 -3.12
N MET A 37 18.63 10.73 -1.93
CA MET A 37 19.18 9.86 -0.90
C MET A 37 19.17 8.45 -1.49
N PRO A 38 20.30 7.72 -1.45
CA PRO A 38 20.30 6.33 -1.88
C PRO A 38 19.23 5.60 -1.07
N LEU A 39 18.29 4.95 -1.76
CA LEU A 39 17.27 4.13 -1.11
C LEU A 39 17.99 3.06 -0.28
N GLU A 40 17.86 3.15 1.03
CA GLU A 40 18.39 2.14 1.95
C GLU A 40 17.59 0.85 1.81
N PHE A 41 18.26 -0.29 1.92
CA PHE A 41 17.63 -1.61 1.91
C PHE A 41 18.19 -2.46 3.04
N VAL A 42 17.43 -3.47 3.46
CA VAL A 42 17.84 -4.37 4.54
C VAL A 42 18.98 -5.27 4.06
N PRO A 43 20.18 -5.19 4.67
CA PRO A 43 21.31 -6.02 4.26
C PRO A 43 21.00 -7.51 4.38
N GLY A 44 21.42 -8.28 3.38
CA GLY A 44 21.20 -9.72 3.30
C GLY A 44 19.80 -10.13 2.86
N GLN A 45 18.92 -9.21 2.44
CA GLN A 45 17.55 -9.55 2.07
C GLN A 45 17.18 -9.16 0.64
N VAL A 46 16.51 -10.09 -0.04
CA VAL A 46 15.90 -9.90 -1.37
C VAL A 46 14.44 -10.32 -1.27
N VAL A 47 13.55 -9.52 -1.87
CA VAL A 47 12.13 -9.88 -2.02
C VAL A 47 11.97 -10.54 -3.38
N VAL A 48 11.37 -11.72 -3.41
CA VAL A 48 11.07 -12.44 -4.65
C VAL A 48 9.57 -12.62 -4.82
N GLY A 49 9.06 -12.31 -6.00
CA GLY A 49 7.73 -12.65 -6.45
C GLY A 49 7.76 -13.89 -7.33
N PHE A 50 6.91 -14.86 -7.03
CA PHE A 50 6.82 -16.11 -7.78
C PHE A 50 5.76 -16.02 -8.87
N GLU A 51 5.90 -16.88 -9.89
CA GLU A 51 4.87 -17.06 -10.90
C GLU A 51 3.56 -17.59 -10.29
N ASP A 52 2.42 -17.21 -10.90
CA ASP A 52 1.09 -17.47 -10.32
C ASP A 52 0.80 -18.98 -10.21
N SER A 53 1.43 -19.82 -11.03
CA SER A 53 1.31 -21.28 -10.99
C SER A 53 2.12 -21.96 -9.88
N VAL A 54 3.03 -21.24 -9.21
CA VAL A 54 3.95 -21.81 -8.23
C VAL A 54 3.22 -22.07 -6.91
N SER A 55 3.39 -23.28 -6.38
CA SER A 55 2.87 -23.66 -5.06
C SER A 55 3.82 -23.22 -3.95
N LEU A 56 3.31 -23.05 -2.73
CA LEU A 56 4.14 -22.75 -1.56
C LEU A 56 5.25 -23.80 -1.38
N HIS A 57 4.91 -25.08 -1.52
CA HIS A 57 5.88 -26.17 -1.38
C HIS A 57 6.99 -26.09 -2.43
N SER A 58 6.65 -25.82 -3.69
CA SER A 58 7.63 -25.68 -4.77
C SER A 58 8.55 -24.47 -4.57
N ALA A 59 8.02 -23.37 -4.02
CA ALA A 59 8.81 -22.19 -3.71
C ALA A 59 9.78 -22.42 -2.55
N ASP A 60 9.32 -23.10 -1.50
CA ASP A 60 10.15 -23.48 -0.35
C ASP A 60 11.28 -24.43 -0.76
N GLU A 61 10.97 -25.48 -1.52
CA GLU A 61 11.97 -26.41 -2.06
C GLU A 61 12.98 -25.68 -2.96
N PHE A 62 12.53 -24.76 -3.79
CA PHE A 62 13.40 -23.94 -4.64
C PHE A 62 14.38 -23.10 -3.81
N ILE A 63 13.90 -22.39 -2.78
CA ILE A 63 14.75 -21.56 -1.90
C ILE A 63 15.75 -22.44 -1.14
N TYR A 64 15.30 -23.58 -0.61
CA TYR A 64 16.16 -24.54 0.07
C TYR A 64 17.28 -25.07 -0.83
N ASN A 65 16.95 -25.41 -2.08
CA ASN A 65 17.92 -25.92 -3.05
C ASN A 65 18.97 -24.88 -3.49
N LEU A 66 18.66 -23.59 -3.36
CA LEU A 66 19.65 -22.51 -3.52
C LEU A 66 20.57 -22.34 -2.30
N GLY A 67 20.28 -23.03 -1.20
CA GLY A 67 21.02 -22.91 0.06
C GLY A 67 20.65 -21.66 0.87
N PHE A 68 19.46 -21.09 0.63
CA PHE A 68 18.96 -19.92 1.34
C PHE A 68 17.89 -20.29 2.36
N THR A 69 17.57 -19.34 3.23
CA THR A 69 16.41 -19.38 4.11
C THR A 69 15.44 -18.26 3.73
N SER A 70 14.18 -18.38 4.14
CA SER A 70 13.19 -17.32 4.02
C SER A 70 12.66 -16.91 5.40
N ASP A 71 12.50 -15.61 5.60
CA ASP A 71 11.89 -15.08 6.83
C ASP A 71 10.36 -15.12 6.76
N THR A 72 9.81 -14.82 5.58
CA THR A 72 8.38 -14.78 5.35
C THR A 72 8.02 -15.31 3.97
N MET A 73 6.90 -16.01 3.88
CA MET A 73 6.27 -16.43 2.64
C MET A 73 4.80 -16.03 2.62
N TYR A 74 4.43 -15.25 1.61
CA TYR A 74 3.06 -14.84 1.32
C TYR A 74 2.58 -15.61 0.10
N PHE A 75 1.80 -16.66 0.33
CA PHE A 75 1.20 -17.53 -0.70
C PHE A 75 -0.32 -17.61 -0.55
N ASP A 76 -0.91 -16.56 0.02
CA ASP A 76 -2.34 -16.46 0.18
C ASP A 76 -3.03 -16.54 -1.20
N SER A 77 -4.13 -17.27 -1.26
CA SER A 77 -4.99 -17.36 -2.44
C SER A 77 -5.95 -16.17 -2.55
N SER A 78 -5.82 -15.18 -1.67
CA SER A 78 -6.56 -13.94 -1.76
C SER A 78 -6.34 -13.21 -3.09
N PHE A 79 -7.40 -12.53 -3.50
CA PHE A 79 -7.43 -11.76 -4.74
C PHE A 79 -8.43 -10.63 -4.60
N SER A 80 -8.35 -9.68 -5.51
CA SER A 80 -9.34 -8.62 -5.63
C SER A 80 -9.99 -8.64 -7.00
N VAL A 81 -11.21 -8.13 -7.09
CA VAL A 81 -11.91 -7.93 -8.35
C VAL A 81 -12.43 -6.51 -8.44
N TRP A 82 -12.27 -5.93 -9.63
CA TRP A 82 -12.93 -4.70 -10.00
C TRP A 82 -14.30 -5.02 -10.55
N VAL A 83 -15.32 -4.44 -9.94
CA VAL A 83 -16.72 -4.61 -10.32
C VAL A 83 -17.25 -3.29 -10.83
N ARG A 84 -17.73 -3.28 -12.08
CA ARG A 84 -18.41 -2.14 -12.68
C ARG A 84 -19.88 -2.16 -12.28
N VAL A 85 -20.41 -0.99 -11.94
CA VAL A 85 -21.83 -0.79 -11.63
C VAL A 85 -22.50 -0.11 -12.84
N ASP A 86 -23.32 -0.86 -13.56
CA ASP A 86 -23.98 -0.38 -14.79
C ASP A 86 -25.12 0.60 -14.53
N SER A 87 -25.75 0.50 -13.36
CA SER A 87 -26.87 1.34 -12.92
C SER A 87 -26.87 1.49 -11.39
N GLY A 88 -27.11 2.71 -10.91
CA GLY A 88 -27.01 3.08 -9.49
C GLY A 88 -25.62 3.57 -9.09
N LYS A 89 -25.37 3.71 -7.78
CA LYS A 89 -24.05 4.08 -7.24
C LYS A 89 -23.36 2.85 -6.66
N ALA A 90 -22.03 2.79 -6.75
CA ALA A 90 -21.25 1.69 -6.20
C ALA A 90 -21.49 1.47 -4.69
N ILE A 91 -21.57 2.56 -3.92
CA ILE A 91 -21.83 2.54 -2.48
C ILE A 91 -23.11 1.79 -2.09
N ASP A 92 -24.13 1.78 -2.96
CA ASP A 92 -25.41 1.11 -2.69
C ASP A 92 -25.27 -0.42 -2.69
N TYR A 93 -24.23 -0.96 -3.33
CA TYR A 93 -23.98 -2.39 -3.46
C TYR A 93 -22.96 -2.93 -2.45
N GLU A 94 -22.22 -2.09 -1.72
CA GLU A 94 -21.17 -2.53 -0.79
C GLU A 94 -21.69 -3.55 0.23
N ASN A 95 -22.81 -3.23 0.90
CA ASN A 95 -23.40 -4.11 1.91
C ASN A 95 -23.89 -5.44 1.35
N ILE A 96 -24.35 -5.46 0.08
CA ILE A 96 -24.79 -6.68 -0.60
C ILE A 96 -23.57 -7.56 -0.89
N ILE A 97 -22.51 -6.97 -1.44
CA ILE A 97 -21.27 -7.66 -1.76
C ILE A 97 -20.61 -8.24 -0.51
N LEU A 98 -20.61 -7.50 0.61
CA LEU A 98 -20.07 -7.98 1.89
C LEU A 98 -20.76 -9.24 2.44
N GLN A 99 -21.95 -9.61 1.93
CA GLN A 99 -22.61 -10.87 2.30
C GLN A 99 -22.17 -12.06 1.44
N ILE A 100 -21.41 -11.85 0.37
CA ILE A 100 -20.91 -12.93 -0.48
C ILE A 100 -19.81 -13.68 0.29
N THR A 101 -19.91 -15.01 0.31
CA THR A 101 -18.91 -15.88 0.94
C THR A 101 -17.50 -15.60 0.40
N GLY A 102 -16.54 -15.47 1.31
CA GLY A 102 -15.14 -15.20 1.01
C GLY A 102 -14.81 -13.73 0.79
N VAL A 103 -15.79 -12.82 0.72
CA VAL A 103 -15.51 -11.38 0.67
C VAL A 103 -15.04 -10.91 2.04
N CYS A 104 -13.82 -10.37 2.10
CA CYS A 104 -13.26 -9.77 3.32
C CYS A 104 -13.39 -8.24 3.34
N ALA A 105 -13.52 -7.61 2.17
CA ALA A 105 -13.73 -6.17 2.06
C ALA A 105 -14.34 -5.78 0.71
N ALA A 106 -15.06 -4.65 0.69
CA ALA A 106 -15.55 -4.03 -0.54
C ALA A 106 -15.57 -2.52 -0.36
N PHE A 107 -15.07 -1.77 -1.35
CA PHE A 107 -15.03 -0.32 -1.28
C PHE A 107 -15.23 0.32 -2.65
N GLU A 108 -15.96 1.42 -2.70
CA GLU A 108 -15.94 2.33 -3.84
C GLU A 108 -14.53 2.91 -4.02
N ARG A 109 -14.01 2.80 -5.24
CA ARG A 109 -12.68 3.29 -5.62
C ARG A 109 -12.71 3.76 -7.07
N THR A 110 -11.85 4.73 -7.36
CA THR A 110 -11.56 5.12 -8.74
C THR A 110 -10.85 3.98 -9.45
N TYR A 111 -11.40 3.55 -10.59
CA TYR A 111 -10.79 2.51 -11.42
C TYR A 111 -9.47 3.04 -12.03
N PRO A 112 -8.31 2.40 -11.77
CA PRO A 112 -7.01 3.01 -12.04
C PRO A 112 -6.48 2.74 -13.47
N TYR A 113 -7.26 2.09 -14.32
CA TYR A 113 -6.81 1.65 -15.64
C TYR A 113 -7.37 2.54 -16.77
N ASP A 114 -6.63 2.59 -17.87
CA ASP A 114 -6.93 3.47 -19.02
C ASP A 114 -8.23 3.11 -19.76
N ASP A 115 -8.77 1.92 -19.52
CA ASP A 115 -10.05 1.43 -20.05
C ASP A 115 -11.27 1.84 -19.19
N ILE A 116 -11.13 2.90 -18.39
CA ILE A 116 -12.19 3.42 -17.54
C ILE A 116 -13.39 3.93 -18.33
N ASP A 117 -14.59 3.47 -17.99
CA ASP A 117 -15.82 4.15 -18.34
C ASP A 117 -16.10 5.19 -17.26
N SER A 118 -15.75 6.46 -17.53
CA SER A 118 -15.91 7.55 -16.56
C SER A 118 -17.37 7.84 -16.20
N THR A 119 -18.33 7.25 -16.91
CA THR A 119 -19.76 7.36 -16.60
C THR A 119 -20.24 6.32 -15.59
N LYS A 120 -19.37 5.37 -15.22
CA LYS A 120 -19.69 4.26 -14.31
C LYS A 120 -18.96 4.41 -12.98
N SER A 121 -19.57 3.86 -11.94
CA SER A 121 -18.94 3.67 -10.64
C SER A 121 -18.34 2.27 -10.54
N TYR A 122 -17.31 2.12 -9.70
CA TYR A 122 -16.60 0.87 -9.54
C TYR A 122 -16.42 0.52 -8.06
N LEU A 123 -16.50 -0.77 -7.76
CA LEU A 123 -16.10 -1.36 -6.49
C LEU A 123 -14.80 -2.12 -6.67
N LEU A 124 -13.89 -1.97 -5.71
CA LEU A 124 -12.82 -2.93 -5.47
C LEU A 124 -13.30 -3.90 -4.38
N VAL A 125 -13.44 -5.17 -4.74
CA VAL A 125 -13.88 -6.22 -3.84
C VAL A 125 -12.71 -7.16 -3.55
N CYS A 126 -12.41 -7.41 -2.29
CA CYS A 126 -11.34 -8.29 -1.85
C CYS A 126 -11.92 -9.60 -1.35
N PHE A 127 -11.32 -10.70 -1.79
CA PHE A 127 -11.62 -12.05 -1.35
C PHE A 127 -10.45 -12.60 -0.52
N ASP A 128 -10.78 -13.34 0.54
CA ASP A 128 -9.82 -13.94 1.49
C ASP A 128 -9.16 -15.24 0.98
N GLY A 129 -9.44 -15.63 -0.26
CA GLY A 129 -8.88 -16.84 -0.86
C GLY A 129 -9.57 -18.14 -0.49
N THR A 130 -10.67 -18.11 0.27
CA THR A 130 -11.49 -19.31 0.59
C THR A 130 -12.37 -19.77 -0.57
N VAL A 131 -12.54 -18.92 -1.58
CA VAL A 131 -13.26 -19.18 -2.84
C VAL A 131 -12.36 -18.90 -4.03
N ASP A 132 -12.70 -19.41 -5.21
CA ASP A 132 -11.98 -19.11 -6.44
C ASP A 132 -12.60 -17.94 -7.23
N THR A 133 -11.92 -17.54 -8.30
CA THR A 133 -12.32 -16.40 -9.14
C THR A 133 -13.58 -16.70 -9.97
N VAL A 134 -13.88 -17.98 -10.24
CA VAL A 134 -15.09 -18.40 -10.96
C VAL A 134 -16.30 -18.22 -10.06
N PHE A 135 -16.24 -18.75 -8.83
CA PHE A 135 -17.27 -18.57 -7.82
C PHE A 135 -17.51 -17.08 -7.53
N ALA A 136 -16.44 -16.32 -7.32
CA ALA A 136 -16.54 -14.88 -7.06
C ALA A 136 -17.27 -14.16 -8.19
N LYS A 137 -16.91 -14.45 -9.45
CA LYS A 137 -17.56 -13.88 -10.62
C LYS A 137 -19.04 -14.24 -10.68
N ASP A 138 -19.38 -15.52 -10.58
CA ASP A 138 -20.75 -16.00 -10.66
C ASP A 138 -21.64 -15.35 -9.57
N ARG A 139 -21.11 -15.19 -8.35
CA ARG A 139 -21.87 -14.55 -7.26
C ARG A 139 -22.03 -13.06 -7.46
N ILE A 140 -21.00 -12.34 -7.88
CA ILE A 140 -21.09 -10.91 -8.14
C ILE A 140 -22.06 -10.62 -9.29
N GLU A 141 -21.93 -11.34 -10.41
CA GLU A 141 -22.76 -11.12 -11.61
C GLU A 141 -24.21 -11.63 -11.44
N SER A 142 -24.50 -12.38 -10.36
CA SER A 142 -25.88 -12.68 -9.95
C SER A 142 -26.61 -11.47 -9.34
N VAL A 143 -25.88 -10.45 -8.90
CA VAL A 143 -26.45 -9.19 -8.41
C VAL A 143 -26.76 -8.29 -9.61
N PRO A 144 -28.01 -7.79 -9.75
CA PRO A 144 -28.37 -6.93 -10.87
C PRO A 144 -27.46 -5.72 -11.00
N ASN A 145 -27.10 -5.40 -12.26
CA ASN A 145 -26.25 -4.26 -12.66
C ASN A 145 -24.77 -4.34 -12.25
N LEU A 146 -24.29 -5.47 -11.72
CA LEU A 146 -22.87 -5.67 -11.42
C LEU A 146 -22.21 -6.54 -12.47
N ILE A 147 -21.03 -6.11 -12.93
CA ILE A 147 -20.23 -6.84 -13.92
C ILE A 147 -18.79 -6.89 -13.44
N VAL A 148 -18.19 -8.09 -13.40
CA VAL A 148 -16.78 -8.23 -13.09
C VAL A 148 -15.95 -7.77 -14.29
N SER A 149 -15.19 -6.69 -14.08
CA SER A 149 -14.37 -6.08 -15.13
C SER A 149 -12.96 -6.65 -15.16
N ARG A 150 -12.35 -6.88 -13.99
CA ARG A 150 -10.97 -7.35 -13.90
C ARG A 150 -10.72 -8.12 -12.62
N VAL A 151 -9.91 -9.17 -12.70
CA VAL A 151 -9.40 -9.92 -11.55
C VAL A 151 -7.95 -9.53 -11.29
N LEU A 152 -7.61 -9.29 -10.03
CA LEU A 152 -6.29 -8.94 -9.54
C LEU A 152 -5.82 -10.00 -8.55
N MET A 153 -5.00 -10.92 -9.02
CA MET A 153 -4.35 -11.90 -8.15
C MET A 153 -3.31 -11.18 -7.28
N HIS A 154 -3.32 -11.46 -5.98
CA HIS A 154 -2.27 -10.94 -5.10
C HIS A 154 -0.96 -11.67 -5.40
N SER A 155 0.16 -10.95 -5.30
CA SER A 155 1.46 -11.54 -5.65
C SER A 155 1.89 -12.56 -4.60
N LYS A 156 2.25 -13.75 -5.07
CA LYS A 156 2.95 -14.74 -4.25
C LYS A 156 4.38 -14.26 -4.07
N MET A 157 4.83 -14.08 -2.84
CA MET A 157 6.16 -13.54 -2.59
C MET A 157 6.85 -14.13 -1.36
N SER A 158 8.17 -14.03 -1.31
CA SER A 158 8.97 -14.37 -0.15
C SER A 158 10.08 -13.37 0.09
N LEU A 159 10.44 -13.19 1.35
CA LEU A 159 11.65 -12.49 1.76
C LEU A 159 12.74 -13.54 1.99
N ILE A 160 13.75 -13.55 1.11
CA ILE A 160 14.84 -14.54 1.15
C ILE A 160 16.11 -13.91 1.72
N ASN A 161 16.83 -14.70 2.50
CA ASN A 161 18.12 -14.32 3.07
C ASN A 161 19.26 -14.78 2.15
N VAL A 162 20.03 -13.80 1.68
CA VAL A 162 21.20 -13.98 0.82
C VAL A 162 22.46 -13.47 1.53
N PRO A 163 23.67 -13.86 1.08
CA PRO A 163 24.89 -13.32 1.65
C PRO A 163 24.94 -11.79 1.59
N VAL A 164 25.27 -11.16 2.72
CA VAL A 164 25.38 -9.69 2.83
C VAL A 164 26.39 -9.15 1.81
N GLY A 165 26.03 -8.07 1.12
CA GLY A 165 26.83 -7.46 0.06
C GLY A 165 26.70 -8.15 -1.30
N ARG A 166 25.83 -9.17 -1.42
CA ARG A 166 25.53 -9.87 -2.68
C ARG A 166 24.08 -9.73 -3.11
N GLU A 167 23.30 -8.84 -2.48
CA GLU A 167 21.87 -8.67 -2.68
C GLU A 167 21.55 -8.27 -4.12
N ILE A 168 22.31 -7.33 -4.69
CA ILE A 168 22.16 -6.91 -6.10
C ILE A 168 22.42 -8.08 -7.06
N PHE A 169 23.51 -8.83 -6.82
CA PHE A 169 23.85 -10.00 -7.63
C PHE A 169 22.73 -11.05 -7.60
N TRP A 170 22.20 -11.34 -6.40
CA TRP A 170 21.15 -12.33 -6.25
C TRP A 170 19.81 -11.85 -6.79
N ARG A 171 19.42 -10.60 -6.57
CA ARG A 171 18.26 -9.98 -7.21
C ARG A 171 18.30 -10.18 -8.73
N ASP A 172 19.43 -9.83 -9.36
CA ASP A 172 19.57 -9.91 -10.81
C ASP A 172 19.61 -11.36 -11.31
N SER A 173 20.26 -12.26 -10.57
CA SER A 173 20.30 -13.69 -10.90
C SER A 173 18.93 -14.35 -10.79
N LEU A 174 18.18 -14.05 -9.72
CA LEU A 174 16.85 -14.63 -9.46
C LEU A 174 15.83 -14.23 -10.53
N ARG A 175 15.90 -12.99 -11.04
CA ARG A 175 15.04 -12.51 -12.15
C ARG A 175 15.17 -13.35 -13.43
N THR A 176 16.25 -14.10 -13.59
CA THR A 176 16.47 -14.93 -14.78
C THR A 176 15.83 -16.32 -14.68
N LEU A 177 15.34 -16.69 -13.50
CA LEU A 177 14.82 -18.02 -13.23
C LEU A 177 13.32 -18.06 -13.53
N SER A 178 12.87 -19.08 -14.28
CA SER A 178 11.49 -19.18 -14.77
C SER A 178 10.42 -19.33 -13.69
N ILE A 179 10.81 -19.63 -12.44
CA ILE A 179 9.91 -19.71 -11.29
C ILE A 179 9.65 -18.33 -10.67
N ILE A 180 10.50 -17.35 -10.98
CA ILE A 180 10.49 -15.99 -10.42
C ILE A 180 9.88 -15.02 -11.43
N LYS A 181 8.80 -14.37 -11.04
CA LYS A 181 8.12 -13.32 -11.81
C LYS A 181 8.83 -11.97 -11.71
N TRP A 182 9.33 -11.66 -10.51
CA TRP A 182 10.12 -10.46 -10.22
C TRP A 182 10.99 -10.68 -8.98
N ALA A 183 12.07 -9.90 -8.84
CA ALA A 183 12.85 -9.86 -7.61
C ALA A 183 13.35 -8.43 -7.35
N GLU A 184 13.28 -7.96 -6.12
CA GLU A 184 13.64 -6.60 -5.70
C GLU A 184 14.45 -6.59 -4.41
N LEU A 185 15.14 -5.49 -4.12
CA LEU A 185 15.76 -5.29 -2.80
C LEU A 185 14.68 -4.96 -1.77
N ASN A 186 14.86 -5.40 -0.52
CA ASN A 186 13.95 -5.06 0.57
C ASN A 186 14.22 -3.63 1.05
N TYR A 187 13.66 -2.64 0.34
CA TYR A 187 13.85 -1.23 0.64
C TYR A 187 13.19 -0.81 1.96
N ILE A 188 13.87 0.05 2.71
CA ILE A 188 13.36 0.65 3.95
C ILE A 188 12.57 1.90 3.59
N ALA A 189 11.27 1.89 3.85
CA ALA A 189 10.42 3.06 3.66
C ALA A 189 10.54 4.01 4.87
N HIS A 190 10.95 5.26 4.61
CA HIS A 190 10.87 6.34 5.59
C HIS A 190 9.50 7.01 5.44
N ILE A 191 8.65 6.89 6.46
CA ILE A 191 7.37 7.60 6.52
C ILE A 191 7.64 8.93 7.23
N ASN A 192 7.52 10.04 6.50
CA ASN A 192 7.59 11.40 7.04
C ASN A 192 6.20 11.87 7.48
#